data_AF-A0A9E5Y206-F1
#
_entry.id   AF-A0A9E5Y206-F1
#
_cell.length_a   1.000
_cell.length_b   1.000
_cell.length_c   1.000
_cell.angle_alpha   90.00
_cell.angle_beta   90.00
_cell.angle_gamma   90.00
#
_symmetry.space_group_name_H-M   'P 1'
#
loop_
_entity.id
_entity.type
_entity.pdbx_description
1 polymer ?
#
loop_
_entity_poly.entity_id
_entity_poly.type
_entity_poly.pdbx_seq_one_letter_code
_entity_poly.pdbx_strand_id
1 'polypeptide(L)'
;MISVELAKKLAKYLPWEPKVGDLTIICGEDGEEIIEPIIPKHEKEKKIVLSLREMGGLVWLPQLARLLYELKNRTDRGFSLIYDKPSNKWCYRDGTFETCSENSPEDAAAQALLKIFESGEGR
;
A
#
# COMPACT_ATOMS: atom_id res chain seq x y z
N MET A 1 7.65 5.83 -2.51
CA MET A 1 6.23 6.00 -2.11
C MET A 1 5.36 5.18 -3.05
N ILE A 2 4.33 4.53 -2.53
CA ILE A 2 3.34 3.80 -3.32
C ILE A 2 2.44 4.76 -4.10
N SER A 3 2.04 4.38 -5.31
CA SER A 3 1.05 5.08 -6.10
C SER A 3 -0.36 4.99 -5.48
N VAL A 4 -1.11 6.07 -5.63
CA VAL A 4 -2.49 6.21 -5.12
C VAL A 4 -3.40 5.10 -5.65
N GLU A 5 -3.23 4.72 -6.92
CA GLU A 5 -4.01 3.66 -7.55
C GLU A 5 -3.78 2.29 -6.90
N LEU A 6 -2.52 1.92 -6.64
CA LEU A 6 -2.19 0.65 -5.98
C LEU A 6 -2.68 0.64 -4.52
N ALA A 7 -2.55 1.76 -3.82
CA ALA A 7 -3.08 1.91 -2.47
C ALA A 7 -4.61 1.70 -2.42
N LYS A 8 -5.36 2.32 -3.34
CA LYS A 8 -6.81 2.12 -3.47
C LYS A 8 -7.18 0.67 -3.76
N LYS A 9 -6.41 -0.04 -4.60
CA LYS A 9 -6.63 -1.47 -4.88
C LYS A 9 -6.37 -2.33 -3.66
N LEU A 10 -5.28 -2.09 -2.93
CA LEU A 10 -4.90 -2.86 -1.74
C LEU A 10 -5.89 -2.70 -0.59
N ALA A 11 -6.50 -1.52 -0.44
CA ALA A 11 -7.50 -1.23 0.59
C ALA A 11 -8.72 -2.18 0.57
N LYS A 12 -8.98 -2.86 -0.56
CA LYS A 12 -10.05 -3.86 -0.68
C LYS A 12 -9.76 -5.15 0.09
N TYR A 13 -8.48 -5.53 0.17
CA TYR A 13 -8.04 -6.84 0.67
C TYR A 13 -7.49 -6.79 2.08
N LEU A 14 -6.96 -5.64 2.48
CA LEU A 14 -6.34 -5.46 3.79
C LEU A 14 -7.29 -4.65 4.68
N PRO A 15 -7.89 -5.25 5.73
CA PRO A 15 -8.59 -4.47 6.75
C PRO A 15 -7.54 -3.62 7.48
N TRP A 16 -7.49 -2.33 7.13
CA TRP A 16 -6.50 -1.41 7.67
C TRP A 16 -7.12 -0.40 8.63
N GLU A 17 -6.61 -0.36 9.86
CA GLU A 17 -6.84 0.75 10.77
C GLU A 17 -5.66 1.71 10.70
N PRO A 18 -5.85 2.94 10.16
CA PRO A 18 -4.79 3.94 10.10
C PRO A 18 -4.27 4.29 11.50
N LYS A 19 -2.96 4.52 11.64
CA LYS A 19 -2.34 4.93 12.90
C LYS A 19 -1.67 6.30 12.79
N VAL A 20 -1.55 7.00 13.92
CA VAL A 20 -0.78 8.25 14.02
C VAL A 20 0.63 8.05 13.46
N GLY A 21 1.03 8.92 12.53
CA GLY A 21 2.31 8.86 11.81
C GLY A 21 2.25 8.19 10.44
N ASP A 22 1.18 7.47 10.09
CA ASP A 22 0.98 6.96 8.74
C ASP A 22 0.66 8.11 7.76
N LEU A 23 1.08 8.00 6.50
CA LEU A 23 0.76 8.98 5.48
C LEU A 23 -0.66 8.74 4.94
N THR A 24 -1.44 9.82 4.83
CA THR A 24 -2.76 9.82 4.23
C THR A 24 -2.84 10.88 3.14
N ILE A 25 -3.65 10.62 2.11
CA ILE A 25 -4.04 11.61 1.12
C ILE A 25 -5.38 12.19 1.54
N ILE A 26 -5.42 13.50 1.72
CA ILE A 26 -6.62 14.28 1.97
C ILE A 26 -7.00 14.99 0.68
N CYS A 27 -8.23 14.74 0.22
CA CYS A 27 -8.83 15.55 -0.82
C CYS A 27 -9.34 16.86 -0.19
N GLY A 28 -8.72 17.98 -0.54
CA GLY A 28 -9.19 19.32 -0.17
C GLY A 28 -10.52 19.66 -0.83
N GLU A 29 -11.16 20.74 -0.37
CA GLU A 29 -12.49 21.17 -0.84
C GLU A 29 -12.51 21.49 -2.35
N ASP A 30 -11.36 21.87 -2.91
CA ASP A 30 -11.16 22.18 -4.33
C ASP A 30 -10.65 20.98 -5.17
N GLY A 31 -10.64 19.76 -4.60
CA GLY A 31 -10.21 18.54 -5.29
C GLY A 31 -8.69 18.31 -5.32
N GLU A 32 -7.93 19.10 -4.58
CA GLU A 32 -6.49 18.96 -4.38
C GLU A 32 -6.13 17.75 -3.51
N GLU A 33 -5.12 16.97 -3.90
CA GLU A 33 -4.63 15.82 -3.13
C GLU A 33 -3.45 16.25 -2.24
N ILE A 34 -3.68 16.34 -0.93
CA ILE A 34 -2.67 16.73 0.07
C ILE A 34 -2.16 15.48 0.78
N ILE A 35 -0.85 15.23 0.73
CA ILE A 35 -0.21 14.13 1.46
C ILE A 35 0.28 14.66 2.80
N GLU A 36 -0.30 14.16 3.90
CA GLU A 36 0.16 14.52 5.24
C GLU A 36 0.14 13.33 6.21
N PRO A 37 0.98 13.35 7.27
CA PRO A 37 0.92 12.33 8.30
C PRO A 37 -0.36 12.46 9.13
N ILE A 38 -0.90 11.33 9.54
CA ILE A 38 -2.00 11.24 10.49
C ILE A 38 -1.53 11.79 11.83
N ILE A 39 -2.13 12.91 12.26
CA ILE A 39 -1.84 13.55 13.56
C ILE A 39 -2.99 13.32 14.56
N PRO A 40 -2.73 13.36 15.89
CA PRO A 40 -3.77 13.14 16.90
C PRO A 40 -4.98 14.09 16.81
N LYS A 41 -4.79 15.28 16.23
CA LYS A 41 -5.87 16.24 15.99
C LYS A 41 -6.94 15.67 15.05
N HIS A 42 -6.54 14.89 14.04
CA HIS A 42 -7.47 14.29 13.09
C HIS A 42 -8.34 13.20 13.74
N GLU A 43 -7.84 12.49 14.76
CA GLU A 43 -8.63 11.53 15.54
C GLU A 43 -9.67 12.26 16.39
N LYS A 44 -9.25 13.35 17.05
CA LYS A 44 -10.13 14.22 17.87
C LYS A 44 -11.24 14.88 17.05
N GLU A 45 -10.93 15.29 15.82
CA GLU A 45 -11.90 15.90 14.89
C GLU A 45 -12.79 14.85 14.19
N LYS A 46 -12.64 13.55 14.53
CA LYS A 46 -13.27 12.42 13.82
C LYS A 46 -13.02 12.41 12.30
N LYS A 47 -12.00 13.12 11.83
CA LYS A 47 -11.57 13.11 10.43
C LYS A 47 -10.92 11.78 10.02
N ILE A 48 -10.41 11.01 10.99
CA ILE A 48 -9.81 9.68 10.75
C ILE A 48 -10.78 8.51 11.00
N VAL A 49 -11.86 8.73 11.74
CA VAL A 49 -12.74 7.63 12.14
C VAL A 49 -13.76 7.41 11.06
N LEU A 50 -13.39 6.66 10.02
CA LEU A 50 -14.23 5.71 9.33
C LEU A 50 -13.29 4.90 8.44
N SER A 51 -13.42 3.58 8.48
CA SER A 51 -12.67 2.67 7.61
C SER A 51 -12.64 3.22 6.18
N LEU A 52 -11.55 2.98 5.45
CA LEU A 52 -11.39 3.30 4.02
C LEU A 52 -12.59 2.88 3.14
N ARG A 53 -13.56 2.12 3.68
CA ARG A 53 -14.83 1.77 3.03
C ARG A 53 -15.88 2.89 3.00
N GLU A 54 -15.85 3.89 3.88
CA GLU A 54 -16.96 4.87 4.01
C GLU A 54 -16.61 6.34 3.73
N MET A 55 -15.33 6.74 3.73
CA MET A 55 -14.95 8.11 3.33
C MET A 55 -14.38 8.13 1.91
N GLY A 56 -15.25 8.45 0.93
CA GLY A 56 -14.93 8.55 -0.49
C GLY A 56 -13.94 9.66 -0.86
N GLY A 57 -12.68 9.55 -0.40
CA GLY A 57 -11.60 10.48 -0.75
C GLY A 57 -10.26 10.22 -0.04
N LEU A 58 -10.27 9.55 1.12
CA LEU A 58 -9.03 9.30 1.87
C LEU A 58 -8.34 8.03 1.38
N VAL A 59 -7.07 8.14 0.97
CA VAL A 59 -6.25 6.98 0.56
C VAL A 59 -5.09 6.83 1.53
N TRP A 60 -5.02 5.67 2.18
CA TRP A 60 -3.89 5.32 3.04
C TRP A 60 -2.69 4.87 2.18
N LEU A 61 -1.50 5.40 2.45
CA LEU A 61 -0.28 5.08 1.70
C LEU A 61 0.65 4.21 2.55
N PRO A 62 0.66 2.87 2.35
CA PRO A 62 1.57 2.00 3.06
C PRO A 62 3.03 2.42 2.91
N GLN A 63 3.75 2.49 4.02
CA GLN A 63 5.21 2.51 3.97
C GLN A 63 5.75 1.15 3.53
N LEU A 64 6.91 1.15 2.88
CA LEU A 64 7.58 -0.06 2.39
C LEU A 64 7.67 -1.17 3.45
N ALA A 65 8.14 -0.82 4.66
CA ALA A 65 8.33 -1.76 5.76
C ALA A 65 7.06 -2.58 6.06
N ARG A 66 5.89 -1.95 5.90
CA ARG A 66 4.63 -2.61 6.15
C ARG A 66 4.18 -3.50 4.99
N LEU A 67 4.38 -3.09 3.74
CA LEU A 67 4.15 -3.96 2.58
C LEU A 67 5.02 -5.23 2.69
N LEU A 68 6.30 -5.06 3.07
CA LEU A 68 7.21 -6.18 3.29
C LEU A 68 6.75 -7.10 4.42
N TYR A 69 6.16 -6.55 5.49
CA TYR A 69 5.58 -7.34 6.58
C TYR A 69 4.41 -8.21 6.10
N GLU A 70 3.49 -7.65 5.31
CA GLU A 70 2.36 -8.41 4.75
C GLU A 70 2.81 -9.50 3.78
N LEU A 71 3.83 -9.20 2.93
CA LEU A 71 4.44 -10.19 2.02
C LEU A 71 5.07 -11.34 2.80
N LYS A 72 5.82 -11.02 3.86
CA LYS A 72 6.46 -12.04 4.71
C LYS A 72 5.44 -13.00 5.31
N ASN A 73 4.29 -12.49 5.75
CA ASN A 73 3.24 -13.31 6.34
C ASN A 73 2.47 -14.18 5.34
N ARG A 74 2.64 -13.93 4.02
CA ARG A 74 1.90 -14.60 2.95
C ARG A 74 2.77 -15.44 2.03
N THR A 75 4.08 -15.40 2.21
CA THR A 75 5.04 -16.09 1.35
C THR A 75 5.68 -17.24 2.11
N ASP A 76 5.43 -18.48 1.66
CA ASP A 76 5.89 -19.68 2.39
C ASP A 76 7.41 -19.89 2.32
N ARG A 77 8.05 -19.45 1.24
CA ARG A 77 9.47 -19.70 0.95
C ARG A 77 10.35 -18.46 1.06
N GLY A 78 9.82 -17.39 1.65
CA GLY A 78 10.44 -16.07 1.61
C GLY A 78 10.38 -15.44 0.22
N PHE A 79 10.85 -14.20 0.14
CA PHE A 79 10.83 -13.40 -1.08
C PHE A 79 12.04 -12.47 -1.11
N SER A 80 12.29 -11.90 -2.29
CA SER A 80 13.30 -10.87 -2.51
C SER A 80 12.68 -9.66 -3.18
N LEU A 81 13.15 -8.47 -2.81
CA LEU A 81 12.82 -7.21 -3.48
C LEU A 81 14.15 -6.56 -3.86
N ILE A 82 14.46 -6.54 -5.15
CA ILE A 82 15.78 -6.18 -5.68
C ILE A 82 15.63 -5.08 -6.71
N TYR A 83 16.57 -4.15 -6.72
CA TYR A 83 16.68 -3.19 -7.81
C TYR A 83 17.50 -3.79 -8.97
N ASP A 84 16.86 -4.01 -10.10
CA ASP A 84 17.51 -4.46 -11.33
C ASP A 84 18.05 -3.25 -12.12
N LYS A 85 19.36 -3.06 -12.06
CA LYS A 85 20.06 -1.93 -12.68
C LYS A 85 19.95 -1.90 -14.21
N PRO A 86 20.06 -3.02 -14.95
CA PRO A 86 19.91 -3.04 -16.41
C PRO A 86 18.52 -2.59 -16.89
N SER A 87 17.44 -3.04 -16.23
CA SER A 87 16.07 -2.64 -16.60
C SER A 87 15.59 -1.37 -15.91
N ASN A 88 16.34 -0.86 -14.91
CA ASN A 88 16.00 0.30 -14.10
C ASN A 88 14.66 0.12 -13.36
N LYS A 89 14.44 -1.08 -12.79
CA LYS A 89 13.17 -1.45 -12.12
C LYS A 89 13.41 -2.06 -10.75
N TRP A 90 12.44 -1.90 -9.87
CA TRP A 90 12.32 -2.68 -8.65
C TRP A 90 11.54 -3.96 -8.94
N CYS A 91 12.13 -5.11 -8.63
CA CYS A 91 11.52 -6.41 -8.88
C CYS A 91 11.32 -7.17 -7.58
N TYR A 92 10.08 -7.56 -7.33
CA TYR A 92 9.73 -8.58 -6.36
C TYR A 92 9.84 -9.95 -7.03
N ARG A 93 10.45 -10.90 -6.32
CA ARG A 93 10.48 -12.30 -6.73
C ARG A 93 10.33 -13.20 -5.51
N ASP A 94 9.47 -14.20 -5.63
CA ASP A 94 9.42 -15.36 -4.74
C ASP A 94 9.55 -16.67 -5.54
N GLY A 95 9.29 -17.80 -4.90
CA GLY A 95 9.35 -19.12 -5.54
C GLY A 95 8.21 -19.42 -6.52
N THR A 96 7.25 -18.50 -6.69
CA THR A 96 6.02 -18.70 -7.47
C THR A 96 5.90 -17.73 -8.64
N PHE A 97 6.28 -16.46 -8.47
CA PHE A 97 6.23 -15.48 -9.54
C PHE A 97 7.22 -14.32 -9.33
N GLU A 98 7.32 -13.51 -10.39
CA GLU A 98 8.03 -12.23 -10.39
C GLU A 98 7.10 -11.11 -10.85
N THR A 99 7.31 -9.91 -10.32
CA THR A 99 6.68 -8.66 -10.75
C THR A 99 7.66 -7.52 -10.56
N CYS A 100 7.65 -6.55 -11.48
CA CYS A 100 8.55 -5.40 -11.45
C CYS A 100 7.78 -4.09 -11.64
N SER A 101 8.22 -3.05 -10.93
CA SER A 101 7.75 -1.67 -11.07
C SER A 101 8.90 -0.73 -11.40
N GLU A 102 8.64 0.22 -12.29
CA GLU A 102 9.58 1.28 -12.69
C GLU A 102 9.61 2.43 -11.67
N ASN A 103 8.57 2.56 -10.85
CA ASN A 103 8.34 3.75 -10.02
C ASN A 103 9.09 3.70 -8.69
N SER A 104 8.87 2.64 -7.91
CA SER A 104 9.31 2.58 -6.52
C SER A 104 9.34 1.14 -5.97
N PRO A 105 10.13 0.88 -4.92
CA PRO A 105 10.09 -0.41 -4.23
C PRO A 105 8.72 -0.67 -3.58
N GLU A 106 8.00 0.37 -3.16
CA GLU A 106 6.64 0.21 -2.63
C GLU A 106 5.65 -0.23 -3.70
N ASP A 107 5.74 0.31 -4.92
CA ASP A 107 4.88 -0.13 -6.02
C ASP A 107 5.14 -1.59 -6.38
N ALA A 108 6.41 -2.01 -6.45
CA ALA A 108 6.76 -3.40 -6.71
C ALA A 108 6.22 -4.34 -5.61
N ALA A 109 6.37 -3.96 -4.34
CA ALA A 109 5.84 -4.73 -3.21
C ALA A 109 4.30 -4.76 -3.20
N ALA A 110 3.65 -3.65 -3.56
CA ALA A 110 2.20 -3.54 -3.62
C ALA A 110 1.60 -4.38 -4.77
N GLN A 111 2.22 -4.37 -5.95
CA GLN A 111 1.82 -5.22 -7.07
C GLN A 111 1.94 -6.70 -6.72
N ALA A 112 3.01 -7.10 -6.03
CA ALA A 112 3.17 -8.46 -5.54
C ALA A 112 2.06 -8.86 -4.57
N LEU A 113 1.75 -8.00 -3.58
CA LEU A 113 0.65 -8.24 -2.65
C LEU A 113 -0.69 -8.36 -3.35
N LEU A 114 -1.01 -7.45 -4.29
CA LEU A 114 -2.24 -7.52 -5.07
C LEU A 114 -2.35 -8.83 -5.82
N LYS A 115 -1.27 -9.26 -6.49
CA LYS A 115 -1.26 -10.53 -7.21
C LYS A 115 -1.48 -11.73 -6.28
N ILE A 116 -0.91 -11.72 -5.08
CA ILE A 116 -1.16 -12.75 -4.06
C ILE A 116 -2.63 -12.76 -3.64
N PHE A 117 -3.24 -11.59 -3.42
CA PHE A 117 -4.65 -11.49 -3.07
C PHE A 117 -5.57 -11.94 -4.21
N GLU A 118 -5.30 -11.51 -5.43
CA GLU A 118 -6.09 -11.85 -6.63
C GLU A 118 -5.94 -13.33 -7.02
N SER A 119 -4.77 -13.92 -6.77
CA SER A 119 -4.55 -15.37 -6.96
C SER A 119 -5.14 -16.20 -5.82
N GLY A 120 -5.63 -15.55 -4.76
CA GLY A 120 -5.99 -16.14 -3.47
C GLY A 120 -7.44 -15.93 -3.02
N GLU A 121 -8.37 -15.53 -3.88
CA GLU A 121 -9.81 -15.72 -3.62
C GLU A 121 -10.13 -17.22 -3.55
N GLY A 122 -9.90 -17.81 -2.38
CA GLY A 122 -10.05 -19.24 -2.14
C GLY A 122 -9.48 -19.69 -0.80
N ARG A 123 -9.67 -18.94 0.28
CA ARG A 123 -9.76 -19.48 1.64
C ARG A 123 -10.79 -18.72 2.47
#